data_AF-A0A0F9W8K3-F1
#
_entry.id   AF-A0A0F9W8K3-F1
#
_cell.length_a   1.000
_cell.length_b   1.000
_cell.length_c   1.000
_cell.angle_alpha   90.00
_cell.angle_beta   90.00
_cell.angle_gamma   90.00
#
_symmetry.space_group_name_H-M   'P 1'
#
loop_
_entity.id
_entity.type
_entity.pdbx_description
1 polymer ?
#
loop_
_entity_poly.entity_id
_entity_poly.type
_entity_poly.pdbx_seq_one_letter_code
_entity_poly.pdbx_strand_id
1 'polypeptide(L)' 'MNVSTEISFTPWNKGKLVGEKAPLSLKDIWAIRVRLQLAKKTRELLPSTI' A
#
# COMPACT_ATOMS: atom_id res chain seq x y z
N MET A 1 21.55 5.36 37.14
CA MET A 1 21.60 6.08 35.86
C MET A 1 20.57 5.44 34.94
N ASN A 2 19.43 6.08 34.75
CA ASN A 2 18.30 5.51 34.02
C ASN A 2 18.50 5.80 32.52
N VAL A 3 19.05 4.83 31.80
CA VAL A 3 19.19 4.92 30.34
C VAL A 3 17.79 4.69 29.76
N SER A 4 17.02 5.77 29.63
CA SER A 4 15.87 5.78 28.74
C SER A 4 16.42 5.50 27.35
N THR A 5 16.26 4.27 26.87
CA THR A 5 16.52 3.90 25.49
C THR A 5 15.51 4.63 24.63
N GLU A 6 15.82 5.89 24.31
CA GLU A 6 15.16 6.68 23.29
C GLU A 6 15.33 5.90 21.98
N ILE A 7 14.35 5.06 21.62
CA ILE A 7 14.31 4.41 20.31
C ILE A 7 14.17 5.55 19.31
N SER A 8 15.30 6.00 18.77
CA SER A 8 15.33 7.07 17.78
C SER A 8 14.66 6.56 16.52
N PHE A 9 13.35 6.80 16.40
CA PHE A 9 12.58 6.57 15.19
C PHE A 9 13.02 7.59 14.16
N THR A 10 14.19 7.38 13.55
CA THR A 10 14.56 8.12 12.35
C THR A 10 13.61 7.69 11.24
N PRO A 11 12.75 8.59 10.75
CA PRO A 11 11.84 8.23 9.68
C PRO A 11 12.66 7.86 8.45
N TRP A 12 12.26 6.80 7.75
CA TRP A 12 12.95 6.27 6.56
C TRP A 12 13.12 7.31 5.43
N ASN A 13 12.38 8.42 5.52
CA ASN A 13 12.39 9.55 4.59
C ASN A 13 13.16 10.79 5.10
N LYS A 14 13.84 10.72 6.27
CA LYS A 14 14.58 11.88 6.81
C LYS A 14 15.67 12.32 5.83
N GLY A 15 15.57 13.54 5.33
CA GLY A 15 16.53 14.12 4.38
C GLY A 15 16.36 13.69 2.91
N LYS A 16 15.35 12.87 2.59
CA LYS A 16 15.01 12.56 1.20
C LYS A 16 13.92 13.52 0.73
N LEU A 17 14.27 14.46 -0.14
CA LEU A 17 13.29 15.14 -0.99
C LEU A 17 12.74 14.08 -1.95
N VAL A 18 11.77 13.30 -1.49
CA VAL A 18 10.98 12.46 -2.37
C VAL A 18 10.17 13.44 -3.20
N GLY A 19 10.65 13.70 -4.42
CA GLY A 19 9.89 14.48 -5.40
C GLY A 19 8.47 13.92 -5.48
N GLU A 20 7.49 14.78 -5.77
CA GLU A 20 6.11 14.35 -5.92
C GLU A 20 6.10 13.14 -6.85
N LYS A 21 5.71 11.98 -6.30
CA LYS A 21 5.62 10.77 -7.11
C LYS A 21 4.66 11.10 -8.23
N ALA A 22 5.14 11.04 -9.47
CA ALA A 22 4.33 11.44 -10.62
C ALA A 22 2.95 10.81 -10.50
N PRO A 23 1.87 11.60 -10.63
CA PRO A 23 0.53 11.06 -10.56
C PRO A 23 0.42 9.92 -11.58
N LEU A 24 -0.10 8.78 -11.11
CA LEU A 24 -0.35 7.62 -11.96
C LEU A 24 -1.18 8.07 -13.17
N SER A 25 -0.86 7.55 -14.36
CA SER A 25 -1.68 7.85 -15.52
C SER A 25 -3.12 7.37 -15.28
N LEU A 26 -4.10 8.03 -15.89
CA LEU A 26 -5.50 7.59 -15.79
C LEU A 26 -5.68 6.13 -16.21
N LYS A 27 -4.85 5.66 -17.16
CA LYS A 27 -4.80 4.26 -17.61
C LYS A 27 -4.33 3.33 -16.49
N ASP A 28 -3.31 3.70 -15.74
CA ASP A 28 -2.80 2.90 -14.62
C ASP A 28 -3.81 2.86 -13.47
N ILE A 29 -4.44 3.99 -13.16
CA ILE A 29 -5.51 4.06 -12.15
C ILE A 29 -6.67 3.15 -12.54
N TRP A 30 -7.10 3.20 -13.80
CA TRP A 30 -8.17 2.35 -14.30
C TRP A 30 -7.79 0.86 -14.24
N ALA A 31 -6.58 0.51 -14.66
CA ALA A 31 -6.07 -0.87 -14.59
C ALA A 31 -6.03 -1.38 -13.14
N ILE A 32 -5.58 -0.57 -12.18
CA ILE A 32 -5.57 -0.91 -10.75
C ILE A 32 -7.00 -1.15 -10.26
N ARG A 33 -7.94 -0.27 -10.58
CA ARG A 33 -9.35 -0.40 -10.19
C ARG A 33 -9.97 -1.71 -10.70
N VAL A 34 -9.76 -2.03 -11.98
CA VAL A 34 -10.28 -3.26 -12.58
C VAL A 34 -9.70 -4.50 -11.89
N ARG A 35 -8.38 -4.55 -11.69
CA ARG A 35 -7.73 -5.69 -11.02
C ARG A 35 -8.22 -5.87 -9.58
N LEU A 36 -8.39 -4.77 -8.84
CA LEU A 36 -8.95 -4.80 -7.49
C LEU A 36 -10.41 -5.29 -7.48
N GLN A 37 -11.21 -4.88 -8.46
CA GLN A 37 -12.60 -5.34 -8.58
C GLN A 37 -12.69 -6.83 -8.85
N LEU A 38 -11.81 -7.36 -9.72
CA LEU A 38 -11.70 -8.79 -10.00
C LEU A 38 -11.22 -9.58 -8.78
N ALA A 39 -10.21 -9.08 -8.07
CA ALA A 39 -9.68 -9.70 -6.85
C ALA A 39 -10.68 -9.71 -5.69
N LYS A 40 -11.58 -8.73 -5.61
CA LYS A 40 -12.71 -8.76 -4.66
C LYS A 40 -13.76 -9.80 -5.05
N LYS A 41 -14.02 -9.97 -6.35
CA LYS A 41 -14.96 -10.97 -6.87
C LYS A 41 -14.47 -12.41 -6.71
N THR A 42 -13.17 -12.66 -6.66
CA THR A 42 -12.63 -14.01 -6.38
C THR A 42 -12.89 -14.51 -4.96
N ARG A 43 -13.39 -13.67 -4.04
CA ARG A 43 -13.76 -14.11 -2.69
C ARG A 43 -15.13 -14.79 -2.59
N GLU A 44 -15.92 -14.80 -3.66
CA GLU A 44 -17.26 -15.44 -3.71
C GLU A 44 -17.30 -16.78 -4.44
N LEU A 45 -16.17 -17.29 -4.93
CA LEU A 45 -16.12 -18.58 -5.61
C LEU A 45 -15.55 -19.67 -4.70
N LEU A 46 -16.20 -19.89 -3.57
CA LEU A 46 -16.26 -21.23 -2.98
C LEU A 46 -17.65 -21.76 -3.30
N PRO A 47 -17.81 -22.76 -4.19
CA PRO A 47 -18.99 -23.59 -4.18
C PRO A 47 -18.92 -24.47 -2.92
N SER A 48 -19.10 -23.85 -1.76
CA SER A 48 -19.25 -24.55 -0.49
C SER A 48 -20.74 -24.79 -0.26
N THR A 49 -21.31 -25.74 -0.99
CA THR A 49 -22.34 -26.67 -0.50
C THR A 49 -22.45 -27.78 -1.54
N ILE A 50 -22.28 -28.98 -0.99
CA ILE A 50 -22.43 -30.33 -1.55
C ILE A 50 -23.78 -30.49 -2.24
#